data_AF-A0A2V9TVM4-F1
#
_entry.id   AF-A0A2V9TVM4-F1
#
_cell.length_a   1.000
_cell.length_b   1.000
_cell.length_c   1.000
_cell.angle_alpha   90.00
_cell.angle_beta   90.00
_cell.angle_gamma   90.00
#
_symmetry.space_group_name_H-M   'P 1'
#
loop_
_entity.id
_entity.type
_entity.pdbx_description
1 polymer ?
#
loop_
_entity_poly.entity_id
_entity_poly.type
_entity_poly.pdbx_seq_one_letter_code
_entity_poly.pdbx_strand_id
1 'polypeptide(L)'
;MDADDIITAVILAAIMGAAIRGLAWNKLKTIGARSWPTSQGKIEFGTVIEHRTRYFSYYVAQMAYSYAVSGEYFSGYYEKTFFKESSADRFVADLKGRSAFIRHKSSSPDVSALLKEDQQSLWPLPK
;
A
#
# COMPACT_ATOMS: atom_id res chain seq x y z
N MET A 1 18.90 -21.24 28.61
CA MET A 1 18.51 -20.45 27.43
C MET A 1 18.90 -21.32 26.27
N ASP A 2 17.91 -21.99 25.72
CA ASP A 2 18.13 -23.12 24.83
C ASP A 2 18.33 -22.60 23.41
N ALA A 3 19.00 -23.38 22.55
CA ALA A 3 19.35 -22.95 21.21
C ALA A 3 18.12 -22.52 20.39
N ASP A 4 16.97 -23.15 20.66
CA ASP A 4 15.69 -22.85 20.02
C ASP A 4 15.13 -21.47 20.40
N ASP A 5 15.36 -21.00 21.64
CA ASP A 5 14.96 -19.65 22.07
C ASP A 5 15.78 -18.56 21.36
N ILE A 6 17.08 -18.83 21.16
CA ILE A 6 17.99 -17.92 20.47
C ILE A 6 17.62 -17.80 18.99
N ILE A 7 17.37 -18.94 18.33
CA ILE A 7 16.94 -18.97 16.92
C ILE A 7 15.61 -18.23 16.75
N THR A 8 14.66 -18.45 17.65
CA THR A 8 13.35 -17.79 17.62
C THR A 8 13.49 -16.27 17.79
N ALA A 9 14.32 -15.81 18.73
CA ALA A 9 14.56 -14.38 18.95
C ALA A 9 15.22 -13.68 17.75
N VAL A 10 16.16 -14.34 17.07
CA VAL A 10 16.83 -13.80 15.88
C VAL A 10 15.85 -13.67 14.71
N ILE A 11 14.99 -14.67 14.49
CA ILE A 11 13.98 -14.62 13.42
C ILE A 11 12.98 -13.48 13.69
N LEU A 12 12.49 -13.34 14.91
CA LEU A 12 11.57 -12.25 15.27
C LEU A 12 12.22 -10.87 15.10
N ALA A 13 13.49 -10.71 15.49
CA ALA A 13 14.23 -9.47 15.30
C ALA A 13 14.43 -9.14 13.81
N ALA A 14 14.71 -10.13 12.96
CA ALA A 14 14.85 -9.94 11.52
C ALA A 14 13.52 -9.53 10.87
N ILE A 15 12.41 -10.16 11.24
CA ILE A 15 11.06 -9.82 10.77
C ILE A 15 10.69 -8.40 11.21
N MET A 16 10.94 -8.05 12.47
CA MET A 16 10.70 -6.71 13.00
C MET A 16 11.55 -5.65 12.29
N GLY A 17 12.84 -5.93 12.05
CA GLY A 17 13.74 -5.04 11.32
C GLY A 17 13.32 -4.81 9.86
N ALA A 18 12.88 -5.87 9.17
CA ALA A 18 12.33 -5.78 7.82
C ALA A 18 11.02 -4.95 7.78
N ALA A 19 10.13 -5.14 8.76
CA ALA A 19 8.89 -4.37 8.87
C ALA A 19 9.15 -2.88 9.13
N ILE A 20 10.08 -2.54 10.04
CA ILE A 20 10.48 -1.15 10.32
C ILE A 20 11.08 -0.50 9.07
N ARG A 21 11.97 -1.21 8.36
CA ARG A 21 12.58 -0.73 7.12
C ARG A 21 11.53 -0.53 6.01
N GLY A 22 10.57 -1.44 5.87
CA GLY A 22 9.45 -1.31 4.93
C GLY A 22 8.55 -0.10 5.23
N LEU A 23 8.23 0.12 6.51
CA LEU A 23 7.44 1.27 6.95
C LEU A 23 8.16 2.60 6.74
N ALA A 24 9.47 2.65 7.05
CA ALA A 24 10.30 3.82 6.81
C ALA A 24 10.44 4.11 5.31
N TRP A 25 10.64 3.07 4.49
CA TRP A 25 10.70 3.18 3.04
C TRP A 25 9.39 3.68 2.44
N ASN A 26 8.23 3.18 2.88
CA ASN A 26 6.92 3.69 2.41
C ASN A 26 6.69 5.16 2.80
N LYS A 27 7.12 5.59 3.99
CA LYS A 27 7.03 7.00 4.41
C LYS A 27 7.98 7.92 3.63
N LEU A 28 9.23 7.52 3.41
CA LEU A 28 10.18 8.28 2.59
C LEU A 28 9.75 8.34 1.12
N LYS A 29 9.25 7.21 0.60
CA LYS A 29 8.71 7.07 -0.75
C LYS A 29 7.53 8.01 -1.00
N THR A 30 6.61 8.14 -0.05
CA THR A 30 5.46 9.05 -0.18
C THR A 30 5.84 10.53 -0.14
N ILE A 31 6.86 10.90 0.65
CA ILE A 31 7.38 12.29 0.67
C ILE A 31 8.07 12.62 -0.67
N GLY A 32 8.92 11.72 -1.16
CA GLY A 32 9.62 11.91 -2.44
C GLY A 32 8.70 11.82 -3.67
N ALA A 33 7.59 11.08 -3.57
CA ALA A 33 6.67 10.88 -4.68
C ALA A 33 6.00 12.17 -5.18
N ARG A 34 5.91 13.21 -4.36
CA ARG A 34 5.26 14.47 -4.73
C ARG A 34 5.91 15.22 -5.90
N SER A 35 7.17 14.95 -6.21
CA SER A 35 7.85 15.52 -7.37
C SER A 35 7.96 14.53 -8.54
N TRP A 36 7.44 13.32 -8.38
CA TRP A 36 7.53 12.29 -9.41
C TRP A 36 6.51 12.54 -10.53
N PRO A 37 6.86 12.17 -11.79
CA PRO A 37 5.91 12.19 -12.88
C PRO A 37 4.74 11.25 -12.59
N THR A 38 3.62 11.56 -13.24
CA THR A 38 2.36 10.83 -13.09
C THR A 38 1.99 10.17 -14.40
N SER A 39 1.58 8.91 -14.33
CA SER A 39 1.01 8.15 -15.45
C SER A 39 -0.41 7.76 -15.14
N GLN A 40 -1.22 7.58 -16.18
CA GLN A 40 -2.54 6.99 -16.01
C GLN A 40 -2.41 5.48 -15.78
N GLY A 41 -3.13 4.99 -14.78
CA GLY A 41 -3.20 3.59 -14.43
C GLY A 41 -4.61 3.18 -14.06
N LYS A 42 -4.75 1.97 -13.52
CA LYS A 42 -6.02 1.40 -13.12
C LYS A 42 -5.87 0.59 -11.84
N ILE A 43 -6.88 0.66 -10.98
CA ILE A 43 -7.00 -0.21 -9.81
C ILE A 43 -7.64 -1.51 -10.29
N GLU A 44 -6.90 -2.61 -10.28
CA GLU A 44 -7.35 -3.89 -10.83
C GLU A 44 -8.08 -4.73 -9.77
N PHE A 45 -7.48 -4.83 -8.59
CA PHE A 45 -7.96 -5.68 -7.51
C PHE A 45 -7.91 -4.94 -6.18
N GLY A 46 -8.77 -5.33 -5.26
CA GLY A 46 -8.63 -4.95 -3.87
C GLY A 46 -9.12 -6.05 -2.96
N THR A 47 -8.50 -6.15 -1.79
CA THR A 47 -8.79 -7.13 -0.76
C THR A 47 -8.78 -6.44 0.60
N VAL A 48 -9.53 -6.99 1.55
CA VAL A 48 -9.55 -6.55 2.94
C VAL A 48 -8.89 -7.61 3.79
N ILE A 49 -7.88 -7.20 4.55
CA ILE A 49 -7.11 -8.06 5.46
C ILE A 49 -7.45 -7.67 6.88
N GLU A 50 -8.03 -8.59 7.66
CA GLU A 50 -8.22 -8.40 9.09
C GLU A 50 -6.90 -8.61 9.84
N HIS A 51 -6.52 -7.64 10.67
CA HIS A 51 -5.44 -7.76 11.62
C HIS A 51 -6.00 -7.71 13.04
N ARG A 52 -5.76 -8.78 13.79
CA ARG A 52 -6.12 -8.87 15.21
C ARG A 52 -4.90 -8.57 16.06
N THR A 53 -5.05 -7.61 16.99
CA THR A 53 -4.09 -7.38 18.06
C THR A 53 -4.68 -7.87 19.39
N ARG A 54 -3.88 -7.86 20.46
CA ARG A 54 -4.35 -8.20 21.81
C ARG A 54 -5.51 -7.32 22.30
N TYR A 55 -5.61 -6.08 21.80
CA TYR A 55 -6.51 -5.06 22.34
C TYR A 55 -7.62 -4.62 21.37
N PHE A 56 -7.40 -4.76 20.05
CA PHE A 56 -8.38 -4.38 19.03
C PHE A 56 -8.11 -5.10 17.70
N SER A 57 -9.14 -5.19 16.86
CA SER A 57 -9.02 -5.55 15.45
C SER A 57 -8.98 -4.28 14.59
N TYR A 58 -8.20 -4.33 13.52
CA TYR A 58 -8.23 -3.33 12.45
C TYR A 58 -8.19 -4.03 11.09
N TYR A 59 -8.58 -3.31 10.05
CA TYR A 59 -8.73 -3.85 8.71
C TYR A 59 -7.86 -3.04 7.75
N VAL A 60 -7.13 -3.72 6.87
CA VAL A 60 -6.31 -3.08 5.84
C VAL A 60 -6.94 -3.35 4.50
N ALA A 61 -7.39 -2.30 3.83
CA ALA A 61 -7.75 -2.37 2.42
C ALA A 61 -6.47 -2.29 1.59
N GLN A 62 -6.10 -3.38 0.95
CA GLN A 62 -4.97 -3.46 0.03
C GLN A 62 -5.51 -3.44 -1.40
N MET A 63 -5.06 -2.49 -2.21
CA MET A 63 -5.47 -2.31 -3.60
C MET A 63 -4.27 -2.51 -4.52
N ALA A 64 -4.38 -3.45 -5.45
CA ALA A 64 -3.41 -3.65 -6.52
C ALA A 64 -3.78 -2.75 -7.70
N TYR A 65 -2.79 -2.02 -8.20
CA TYR A 65 -2.94 -1.17 -9.37
C TYR A 65 -1.91 -1.51 -10.45
N SER A 66 -2.26 -1.21 -11.69
CA SER A 66 -1.42 -1.35 -12.88
C SER A 66 -1.26 0.02 -13.56
N TYR A 67 -0.15 0.22 -14.25
CA TYR A 67 0.12 1.42 -15.06
C TYR A 67 1.17 1.10 -16.12
N ALA A 68 1.23 1.92 -17.17
CA ALA A 68 2.23 1.78 -18.22
C ALA A 68 3.11 3.02 -18.30
N VAL A 69 4.41 2.80 -18.55
CA VAL A 69 5.39 3.85 -18.81
C VAL A 69 6.16 3.45 -20.06
N SER A 70 6.12 4.28 -21.11
CA SER A 70 6.80 4.02 -22.38
C SER A 70 6.50 2.65 -23.01
N GLY A 71 5.28 2.12 -22.81
CA GLY A 71 4.85 0.82 -23.35
C GLY A 71 5.17 -0.39 -22.46
N GLU A 72 5.90 -0.20 -21.37
CA GLU A 72 6.16 -1.25 -20.36
C GLU A 72 5.13 -1.18 -19.22
N TYR A 73 4.66 -2.34 -18.78
CA TYR A 73 3.64 -2.46 -17.74
C TYR A 73 4.25 -2.70 -16.37
N PHE A 74 3.76 -1.95 -15.39
CA PHE A 74 4.17 -2.02 -14.01
C PHE A 74 2.95 -2.15 -13.11
N SER A 75 3.17 -2.62 -11.89
CA SER A 75 2.13 -2.75 -10.87
C SER A 75 2.63 -2.33 -9.51
N GLY A 76 1.69 -2.14 -8.58
CA GLY A 76 2.00 -1.82 -7.20
C GLY A 76 0.79 -1.98 -6.29
N TYR A 77 1.01 -1.73 -5.01
CA TYR A 77 -0.01 -1.84 -3.98
C TYR A 77 -0.19 -0.51 -3.25
N TYR A 78 -1.43 -0.18 -2.95
CA TYR A 78 -1.79 0.88 -2.03
C TYR A 78 -2.57 0.29 -0.87
N GLU A 79 -2.20 0.68 0.34
CA GLU A 79 -2.82 0.18 1.56
C GLU A 79 -3.45 1.32 2.37
N LYS A 80 -4.62 1.06 2.95
CA LYS A 80 -5.28 1.98 3.87
C LYS A 80 -5.92 1.23 5.03
N THR A 81 -5.65 1.70 6.23
CA THR A 81 -6.17 1.13 7.47
C THR A 81 -7.55 1.69 7.83
N PHE A 82 -8.42 0.83 8.37
CA PHE A 82 -9.77 1.11 8.83
C PHE A 82 -10.02 0.40 10.17
N PHE A 83 -10.89 0.98 11.01
CA PHE A 83 -11.34 0.34 12.25
C PHE A 83 -12.57 -0.57 12.06
N LYS A 84 -13.24 -0.49 10.91
CA LYS A 84 -14.44 -1.27 10.59
C LYS A 84 -14.26 -1.97 9.24
N GLU A 85 -14.57 -3.26 9.21
CA GLU A 85 -14.50 -4.10 8.00
C GLU A 85 -15.31 -3.51 6.85
N SER A 86 -16.59 -3.20 7.13
CA SER A 86 -17.51 -2.64 6.14
C SER A 86 -17.04 -1.33 5.52
N SER A 87 -16.20 -0.56 6.23
CA SER A 87 -15.60 0.66 5.68
C SER A 87 -14.44 0.35 4.73
N ALA A 88 -13.64 -0.67 5.05
CA ALA A 88 -12.58 -1.18 4.17
C ALA A 88 -13.18 -1.84 2.91
N ASP A 89 -14.22 -2.67 3.06
CA ASP A 89 -14.90 -3.31 1.93
C ASP A 89 -15.51 -2.29 0.99
N ARG A 90 -16.22 -1.30 1.54
CA ARG A 90 -16.80 -0.23 0.73
C ARG A 90 -15.72 0.56 -0.01
N PHE A 91 -14.60 0.84 0.65
CA PHE A 91 -13.47 1.52 0.04
C PHE A 91 -12.88 0.73 -1.13
N VAL A 92 -12.70 -0.59 -0.97
CA VAL A 92 -12.25 -1.47 -2.04
C VAL A 92 -13.25 -1.52 -3.18
N ALA A 93 -14.53 -1.72 -2.88
CA ALA A 93 -15.60 -1.82 -3.86
C ALA A 93 -15.76 -0.52 -4.67
N ASP A 94 -15.66 0.63 -4.01
CA ASP A 94 -15.78 1.93 -4.67
C ASP A 94 -14.62 2.16 -5.65
N LEU A 95 -13.41 1.69 -5.34
CA LEU A 95 -12.20 2.00 -6.12
C LEU A 95 -11.82 0.93 -7.15
N LYS A 96 -12.25 -0.32 -6.96
CA LYS A 96 -11.95 -1.42 -7.88
C LYS A 96 -12.42 -1.08 -9.31
N GLY A 97 -11.55 -1.30 -10.28
CA GLY A 97 -11.81 -1.07 -11.69
C GLY A 97 -11.70 0.39 -12.14
N ARG A 98 -11.52 1.35 -11.22
CA ARG A 98 -11.39 2.76 -11.59
C ARG A 98 -10.00 3.08 -12.14
N SER A 99 -9.95 4.01 -13.08
CA SER A 99 -8.70 4.67 -13.47
C SER A 99 -8.14 5.46 -12.29
N ALA A 100 -6.83 5.50 -12.16
CA ALA A 100 -6.12 6.24 -11.12
C ALA A 100 -4.87 6.91 -11.71
N PHE A 101 -4.42 7.97 -11.05
CA PHE A 101 -3.16 8.63 -11.39
C PHE A 101 -2.03 8.04 -10.55
N ILE A 102 -1.05 7.39 -11.19
CA ILE A 102 0.04 6.70 -10.50
C ILE A 102 1.32 7.49 -10.65
N ARG A 103 1.93 7.87 -9.52
CA ARG A 103 3.25 8.47 -9.54
C ARG A 103 4.31 7.39 -9.62
N HIS A 104 5.35 7.60 -10.42
CA HIS A 104 6.43 6.64 -10.59
C HIS A 104 7.78 7.35 -10.62
N LYS A 105 8.81 6.70 -10.11
CA LYS A 105 10.15 7.29 -10.13
C LYS A 105 10.71 7.21 -11.55
N SER A 106 11.08 8.36 -12.15
CA SER A 106 11.59 8.40 -13.54
C SER A 106 12.79 7.50 -13.80
N SER A 107 13.67 7.33 -12.80
CA SER A 107 14.87 6.51 -12.90
C SER A 107 14.62 5.02 -12.66
N SER A 108 13.42 4.64 -12.17
CA SER A 108 13.07 3.28 -11.74
C SER A 108 11.54 3.17 -11.71
N PRO A 109 10.89 2.97 -12.87
CA PRO A 109 9.44 3.05 -12.95
C PRO A 109 8.72 2.04 -12.06
N ASP A 110 9.32 0.88 -11.76
CA ASP A 110 8.84 -0.12 -10.80
C ASP A 110 8.52 0.46 -9.41
N VAL A 111 9.21 1.53 -9.02
CA VAL A 111 8.94 2.26 -7.80
C VAL A 111 7.82 3.27 -8.03
N SER A 112 6.59 2.89 -7.66
CA SER A 112 5.40 3.74 -7.77
C SER A 112 4.72 4.05 -6.46
N ALA A 113 4.03 5.19 -6.42
CA ALA A 113 3.18 5.59 -5.31
C ALA A 113 1.84 6.09 -5.86
N LEU A 114 0.77 5.64 -5.22
CA LEU A 114 -0.56 6.15 -5.46
C LEU A 114 -0.87 7.12 -4.31
N LEU A 115 -0.87 8.43 -4.60
CA LEU A 115 -1.12 9.47 -3.60
C LEU A 115 -2.57 9.91 -3.66
N LYS A 116 -3.22 10.07 -2.51
CA LYS A 116 -4.63 10.53 -2.42
C LYS A 116 -4.86 11.90 -3.07
N GLU A 117 -3.87 12.79 -3.00
CA GLU A 117 -3.96 14.17 -3.51
C GLU A 117 -4.08 14.24 -5.05
N ASP A 118 -3.64 13.21 -5.76
CA ASP A 118 -3.71 13.14 -7.23
C ASP A 118 -5.07 12.65 -7.74
N GLN A 119 -5.98 12.31 -6.84
CA GLN A 119 -7.13 11.45 -7.14
C GLN A 119 -8.43 12.20 -6.93
N GLN A 120 -8.42 13.48 -7.28
CA GLN A 120 -9.27 14.56 -6.78
C GLN A 120 -10.80 14.31 -6.90
N SER A 121 -11.25 13.27 -7.62
CA SER A 121 -12.66 12.85 -7.72
C SER A 121 -12.91 11.35 -7.45
N LEU A 122 -11.88 10.56 -7.18
CA LEU A 122 -11.96 9.10 -7.11
C LEU A 122 -12.11 8.59 -5.68
N TRP A 123 -11.56 9.29 -4.68
CA TRP A 123 -11.54 8.77 -3.32
C TRP A 123 -12.91 8.93 -2.66
N PRO A 124 -13.50 7.87 -2.10
CA PRO A 124 -14.66 8.01 -1.27
C PRO A 124 -14.32 8.90 -0.08
N LEU A 125 -15.17 9.90 0.16
CA LEU A 125 -15.00 10.86 1.25
C LEU A 125 -14.95 10.12 2.58
N PRO A 126 -14.07 10.54 3.52
CA PRO A 126 -14.14 10.03 4.88
C PRO A 126 -15.52 10.41 5.46
N LYS A 127 -16.25 9.41 5.98
CA LYS A 127 -17.40 9.63 6.87
C LYS A 127 -16.95 9.48 8.30
#